data_AF-A0A3L8P0S8-F1
#
_entry.id   AF-A0A3L8P0S8-F1
#
_cell.length_a   1.000
_cell.length_b   1.000
_cell.length_c   1.000
_cell.angle_alpha   90.00
_cell.angle_beta   90.00
_cell.angle_gamma   90.00
#
_symmetry.space_group_name_H-M   'P 1'
#
loop_
_entity.id
_entity.type
_entity.pdbx_description
1 polymer ?
#
loop_
_entity_poly.entity_id
_entity_poly.type
_entity_poly.pdbx_seq_one_letter_code
_entity_poly.pdbx_strand_id
1 'polypeptide(L)' 'MSAPDVSGDRVEVRACPRGPWLVRGATVVRDAAGVEHVPTRPVVAVCRCRKTSRGPWCDGTHKSIPGY' A
#
# COMPACT_ATOMS: atom_id res chain seq x y z
N MET A 1 14.85 -22.19 23.47
CA MET A 1 15.32 -21.72 22.16
C MET A 1 14.60 -20.41 21.88
N SER A 2 15.27 -19.30 22.17
CA SER A 2 14.69 -17.95 22.06
C SER A 2 14.61 -17.58 20.57
N ALA A 3 13.40 -17.30 20.09
CA ALA A 3 13.17 -16.69 18.79
C ALA A 3 13.75 -15.26 18.77
N PRO A 4 14.15 -14.72 17.60
CA PRO A 4 14.73 -13.39 17.54
C PRO A 4 13.68 -12.36 17.98
N ASP A 5 14.07 -11.50 18.91
CA ASP A 5 13.34 -10.28 19.22
C ASP A 5 13.45 -9.36 17.99
N VAL A 6 12.44 -9.36 17.13
CA VAL A 6 12.29 -8.37 16.05
C VAL A 6 11.31 -7.33 16.54
N SER A 7 11.73 -6.53 17.52
CA SER A 7 11.10 -5.23 17.78
C SER A 7 11.57 -4.25 16.71
N GLY A 8 11.07 -4.43 15.49
CA GLY A 8 11.28 -3.55 14.35
C GLY A 8 9.99 -3.47 13.54
N ASP A 9 9.60 -2.27 13.12
CA ASP A 9 8.31 -1.94 12.52
C ASP A 9 7.94 -2.88 11.36
N ARG A 10 7.17 -3.94 11.66
CA ARG A 10 6.82 -4.97 10.68
C ARG A 10 5.86 -4.38 9.65
N VAL A 11 6.33 -4.26 8.41
CA VAL A 11 5.47 -3.92 7.28
C VAL A 11 4.85 -5.19 6.71
N GLU A 12 3.52 -5.25 6.68
CA GLU A 12 2.78 -6.34 6.04
C GLU A 12 2.11 -5.85 4.76
N VAL A 13 2.30 -6.58 3.67
CA VAL A 13 1.71 -6.26 2.36
C VAL A 13 0.83 -7.41 1.89
N ARG A 14 -0.43 -7.12 1.58
CA ARG A 14 -1.39 -8.07 1.02
C ARG A 14 -1.91 -7.61 -0.33
N ALA A 15 -1.84 -8.47 -1.34
CA ALA A 15 -2.52 -8.25 -2.61
C ALA A 15 -4.02 -8.52 -2.47
N CYS A 16 -4.86 -7.55 -2.86
CA CYS A 16 -6.26 -7.85 -3.14
C CYS A 16 -6.40 -8.31 -4.60
N PRO A 17 -7.11 -9.42 -4.87
CA PRO A 17 -7.45 -9.80 -6.25
C PRO A 17 -8.14 -8.64 -6.97
N ARG A 18 -7.64 -8.29 -8.17
CA ARG A 18 -8.14 -7.15 -8.98
C ARG A 18 -8.30 -5.85 -8.18
N GLY A 19 -7.38 -5.61 -7.26
CA GLY A 19 -7.49 -4.53 -6.28
C GLY A 19 -6.13 -3.96 -5.86
N PRO A 20 -6.13 -3.09 -4.83
CA PRO A 20 -4.92 -2.46 -4.33
C PRO A 20 -4.05 -3.43 -3.52
N TRP A 21 -2.85 -2.97 -3.17
CA TRP A 21 -2.09 -3.54 -2.07
C TRP A 21 -2.58 -2.95 -0.76
N LEU A 22 -2.97 -3.79 0.19
CA LEU A 22 -3.17 -3.37 1.57
C LEU A 22 -1.84 -3.44 2.28
N VAL A 23 -1.33 -2.29 2.72
CA VAL A 23 -0.06 -2.15 3.41
C VAL A 23 -0.33 -1.75 4.85
N ARG A 24 0.15 -2.55 5.81
CA ARG A 24 0.06 -2.27 7.25
C ARG A 24 1.43 -1.95 7.81
N GLY A 25 1.47 -1.02 8.77
CA GLY A 25 2.71 -0.68 9.48
C GLY A 25 3.71 0.13 8.66
N ALA A 26 3.35 0.59 7.46
CA ALA A 26 4.21 1.49 6.70
C ALA A 26 4.22 2.89 7.35
N THR A 27 5.42 3.44 7.50
CA THR A 27 5.67 4.82 7.94
C THR A 27 5.86 5.77 6.76
N VAL A 28 6.32 5.24 5.61
CA VAL A 28 6.47 5.97 4.36
C VAL A 28 6.15 5.06 3.18
N VAL A 29 5.54 5.64 2.13
CA VAL A 29 5.38 5.02 0.83
C VAL A 29 6.03 5.92 -0.20
N ARG A 30 7.05 5.43 -0.91
CA ARG A 30 7.72 6.18 -1.98
C ARG A 30 7.11 5.81 -3.33
N ASP A 31 6.73 6.81 -4.12
CA ASP A 31 6.20 6.58 -5.46
C ASP A 31 7.30 6.46 -6.53
N ALA A 32 6.89 6.23 -7.77
CA ALA A 32 7.81 6.07 -8.90
C ALA A 32 8.57 7.35 -9.27
N ALA A 33 8.07 8.53 -8.89
CA ALA A 33 8.78 9.80 -9.03
C ALA A 33 9.76 10.04 -7.87
N GLY A 34 9.81 9.12 -6.91
CA GLY A 34 10.66 9.22 -5.73
C GLY A 34 10.07 10.09 -4.63
N VAL A 35 8.82 10.55 -4.75
CA VAL A 35 8.14 11.37 -3.73
C VAL A 35 7.70 10.47 -2.58
N GLU A 36 7.94 10.95 -1.36
CA GLU A 36 7.56 10.26 -0.13
C GLU A 36 6.16 10.67 0.33
N HIS A 37 5.34 9.68 0.63
CA HIS A 37 3.97 9.86 1.10
C HIS A 37 3.84 9.21 2.47
N VAL A 38 3.52 10.02 3.49
CA VAL A 38 3.34 9.55 4.87
C VAL A 38 1.92 8.99 5.05
N PRO A 39 1.74 7.70 5.38
CA PRO A 39 0.45 7.13 5.71
C PRO A 39 -0.18 7.82 6.91
N THR A 40 -1.45 8.20 6.80
CA THR A 40 -2.23 8.78 7.92
C THR A 40 -3.03 7.74 8.68
N ARG A 41 -2.92 6.47 8.29
CA ARG A 41 -3.68 5.35 8.84
C ARG A 41 -2.76 4.15 9.04
N PRO A 42 -3.03 3.29 10.05
CA PRO A 42 -2.25 2.06 10.28
C PRO A 42 -2.25 1.10 9.09
N VAL A 43 -3.28 1.21 8.24
CA VAL A 43 -3.44 0.44 7.01
C VAL A 43 -3.81 1.38 5.89
N VAL A 44 -3.06 1.33 4.80
CA VAL A 44 -3.30 2.10 3.59
C VAL A 44 -3.46 1.18 2.38
N ALA A 45 -4.23 1.65 1.40
CA ALA A 45 -4.41 0.95 0.13
C ALA A 45 -3.54 1.63 -0.93
N VAL A 46 -2.50 0.95 -1.41
CA VAL A 46 -1.64 1.45 -2.50
C VAL A 46 -2.22 1.03 -3.84
N CYS A 47 -2.35 1.99 -4.75
CA CYS A 47 -2.90 1.79 -6.07
C CYS A 47 -2.00 0.86 -6.88
N ARG A 48 -2.57 -0.24 -7.37
CA ARG A 48 -1.93 -1.09 -8.37
C ARG A 48 -2.31 -0.63 -9.78
N CYS A 49 -3.54 -0.09 -9.97
CA CYS A 49 -4.13 0.21 -11.28
C CYS A 49 -3.51 1.34 -12.07
N ARG A 50 -2.73 2.21 -11.42
CA ARG A 50 -2.14 3.41 -12.03
C ARG A 50 -3.18 4.34 -12.68
N LYS A 51 -4.45 4.23 -12.32
CA LYS A 51 -5.56 5.10 -12.78
C LYS A 51 -6.13 5.96 -11.66
N THR A 52 -5.56 5.90 -10.45
CA THR A 52 -5.99 6.77 -9.36
C THR A 52 -5.67 8.24 -9.66
N SER A 53 -6.52 9.15 -9.20
CA SER A 53 -6.24 10.59 -9.16
C SER A 53 -5.53 11.04 -7.87
N ARG A 54 -5.28 10.11 -6.94
CA ARG A 54 -4.73 10.36 -5.60
C ARG A 54 -3.49 9.52 -5.31
N GLY A 55 -2.64 9.35 -6.32
CA GLY A 55 -1.41 8.56 -6.22
C GLY A 55 -0.60 8.94 -4.97
N PRO A 56 -0.02 7.95 -4.26
CA PRO A 56 0.03 6.52 -4.56
C PRO A 56 -1.20 5.73 -4.07
N TRP A 57 -2.21 6.38 -3.51
CA TRP A 57 -3.32 5.74 -2.83
C TRP A 57 -4.40 5.23 -3.78
N CYS A 58 -5.05 4.13 -3.43
CA CYS A 58 -6.21 3.65 -4.15
C CYS A 58 -7.46 4.47 -3.79
N ASP A 59 -8.12 5.03 -4.81
CA ASP A 59 -9.39 5.74 -4.71
C ASP A 59 -10.61 4.92 -5.16
N GLY A 60 -10.39 3.68 -5.58
CA GLY A 60 -11.45 2.78 -6.05
C GLY A 60 -11.65 2.76 -7.56
N THR A 61 -10.92 3.56 -8.33
CA THR A 61 -11.03 3.61 -9.81
C THR A 61 -10.90 2.25 -10.49
N HIS A 62 -10.13 1.31 -9.90
CA HIS A 62 -10.00 -0.06 -10.40
C HIS A 62 -11.33 -0.82 -10.54
N LYS A 63 -12.35 -0.47 -9.75
CA LYS A 63 -13.67 -1.11 -9.82
C LYS A 63 -14.40 -0.83 -11.13
N SER A 64 -14.07 0.27 -11.79
CA SER A 64 -14.67 0.70 -13.05
C SER A 64 -13.88 0.23 -14.28
N ILE A 65 -12.77 -0.50 -14.08
CA ILE A 65 -11.88 -0.95 -15.16
C ILE A 65 -11.92 -2.49 -15.21
N PRO A 66 -12.51 -3.08 -16.26
CA PRO A 66 -12.47 -4.53 -16.45
C PRO A 66 -11.02 -5.02 -16.61
N GLY A 67 -10.66 -6.08 -15.88
CA GLY A 67 -9.40 -6.81 -16.09
C GLY A 67 -8.14 -6.17 -15.50
N TYR A 68 -8.28 -5.18 -14.62
CA TYR A 68 -7.18 -4.69 -13.80
C TYR A 68 -7.03 -5.48 -12.48
#